data_AF-A0A973XCC4-F1
#
_entry.id   AF-A0A973XCC4-F1
#
_cell.length_a   1.000
_cell.length_b   1.000
_cell.length_c   1.000
_cell.angle_alpha   90.00
_cell.angle_beta   90.00
_cell.angle_gamma   90.00
#
_symmetry.space_group_name_H-M   'P 1'
#
loop_
_entity.id
_entity.type
_entity.pdbx_description
1 polymer ?
#
loop_
_entity_poly.entity_id
_entity_poly.type
_entity_poly.pdbx_seq_one_letter_code
_entity_poly.pdbx_strand_id
1 'polypeptide(L)'
;MSKNPSATLQATRLPAAGRSVQHESAAAQVAGAVHYIDDLPEVRGTLHAAPILSNVAHGKLLGVDTKAALAMPGVVDVILAKDIPGDPMLAAFAGDEPVFAMDTVQFVGQVVGVVVAKTTLQARHAARRVLLNIEPLPAILTVKDA
;
A
#
# COMPACT_ATOMS: atom_id res chain seq x y z
N MET A 1 -30.91 53.89 -34.40
CA MET A 1 -29.44 53.91 -34.22
C MET A 1 -29.14 54.34 -32.78
N SER A 2 -28.98 53.38 -31.87
CA SER A 2 -28.49 53.64 -30.51
C SER A 2 -27.36 52.65 -30.25
N LYS A 3 -26.12 53.13 -30.35
CA LYS A 3 -24.93 52.40 -29.91
C LYS A 3 -24.77 52.71 -28.43
N ASN A 4 -24.84 51.71 -27.57
CA ASN A 4 -24.21 51.79 -26.25
C ASN A 4 -23.27 50.60 -26.06
N PRO A 5 -22.13 50.82 -25.39
CA PRO A 5 -20.88 50.12 -25.68
C PRO A 5 -20.78 48.81 -24.90
N SER A 6 -20.26 47.76 -25.55
CA SER A 6 -19.83 46.54 -24.88
C SER A 6 -18.68 46.89 -23.93
N ALA A 7 -18.99 46.96 -22.64
CA ALA A 7 -17.97 46.98 -21.60
C ALA A 7 -17.32 45.59 -21.54
N THR A 8 -16.24 45.42 -22.29
CA THR A 8 -15.35 44.27 -22.15
C THR A 8 -14.71 44.37 -20.76
N LEU A 9 -15.22 43.60 -19.80
CA LEU A 9 -14.59 43.40 -18.50
C LEU A 9 -13.24 42.70 -18.73
N GLN A 10 -12.17 43.49 -18.85
CA GLN A 10 -10.82 42.96 -18.78
C GLN A 10 -10.56 42.51 -17.35
N ALA A 11 -10.55 41.19 -17.13
CA ALA A 11 -10.16 40.62 -15.86
C ALA A 11 -8.68 40.94 -15.60
N THR A 12 -8.42 41.81 -14.62
CA THR A 12 -7.07 42.10 -14.12
C THR A 12 -6.50 40.82 -13.52
N ARG A 13 -5.57 40.17 -14.23
CA ARG A 13 -4.85 38.99 -13.71
C ARG A 13 -3.88 39.45 -12.63
N LEU A 14 -4.25 39.25 -11.38
CA LEU A 14 -3.36 39.41 -10.24
C LEU A 14 -2.28 38.32 -10.24
N PRO A 15 -1.06 38.60 -9.76
CA PRO A 15 0.00 37.59 -9.65
C PRO A 15 -0.39 36.51 -8.63
N ALA A 16 -0.06 35.26 -8.94
CA ALA A 16 -0.34 34.10 -8.08
C ALA A 16 0.64 33.97 -6.90
N ALA A 17 1.89 34.43 -7.08
CA ALA A 17 2.94 34.33 -6.06
C ALA A 17 2.73 35.32 -4.91
N GLY A 18 3.08 34.91 -3.69
CA GLY A 18 3.05 35.76 -2.48
C GLY A 18 1.66 35.99 -1.88
N ARG A 19 0.64 35.28 -2.36
CA ARG A 19 -0.75 35.39 -1.85
C ARG A 19 -1.12 34.16 -1.05
N SER A 20 -1.75 34.39 0.10
CA SER A 20 -2.44 33.32 0.86
C SER A 20 -3.78 33.03 0.18
N VAL A 21 -3.79 32.03 -0.70
CA VAL A 21 -5.00 31.54 -1.37
C VAL A 21 -5.39 30.19 -0.79
N GLN A 22 -6.68 29.90 -0.74
CA GLN A 22 -7.15 28.58 -0.32
C GLN A 22 -6.70 27.51 -1.32
N HIS A 23 -6.35 26.33 -0.80
CA HIS A 23 -6.04 25.18 -1.64
C HIS A 23 -7.26 24.85 -2.51
N GLU A 24 -7.04 24.68 -3.81
CA GLU A 24 -8.12 24.50 -4.81
C GLU A 24 -9.09 23.36 -4.48
N SER A 25 -8.55 22.25 -3.98
CA SER A 25 -9.36 21.08 -3.57
C SER A 25 -9.98 21.18 -2.18
N ALA A 26 -9.72 22.24 -1.39
CA ALA A 26 -10.10 22.28 0.02
C ALA A 26 -11.61 22.12 0.22
N ALA A 27 -12.42 22.81 -0.60
CA ALA A 27 -13.88 22.73 -0.52
C ALA A 27 -14.40 21.30 -0.78
N ALA A 28 -13.82 20.60 -1.75
CA ALA A 28 -14.20 19.22 -2.06
C ALA A 28 -13.74 18.24 -0.97
N GLN A 29 -12.54 18.45 -0.42
CA GLN A 29 -11.98 17.60 0.65
C GLN A 29 -12.84 17.67 1.91
N VAL A 30 -13.18 18.88 2.37
CA VAL A 30 -14.01 19.05 3.58
C VAL A 30 -15.46 18.57 3.38
N ALA A 31 -15.92 18.51 2.13
CA ALA A 31 -17.22 17.99 1.78
C ALA A 31 -17.24 16.45 1.59
N GLY A 32 -16.08 15.78 1.65
CA GLY A 32 -15.98 14.34 1.33
C GLY A 32 -16.26 14.03 -0.14
N ALA A 33 -16.07 15.00 -1.04
CA ALA A 33 -16.38 14.88 -2.47
C ALA A 33 -15.14 14.58 -3.33
N VAL A 34 -13.95 14.48 -2.72
CA VAL A 34 -12.73 14.05 -3.41
C VAL A 34 -12.68 12.53 -3.46
N HIS A 35 -12.37 11.98 -4.63
CA HIS A 35 -12.16 10.55 -4.80
C HIS A 35 -10.73 10.17 -4.43
N TYR A 36 -10.61 9.25 -3.48
CA TYR A 36 -9.40 8.48 -3.21
C TYR A 36 -9.53 7.08 -3.83
N ILE A 37 -8.44 6.32 -3.85
CA ILE A 37 -8.40 5.00 -4.52
C ILE A 37 -9.48 4.04 -4.00
N ASP A 38 -9.74 4.05 -2.68
CA ASP A 38 -10.73 3.16 -2.04
C ASP A 38 -12.18 3.67 -2.18
N ASP A 39 -12.38 4.90 -2.68
CA ASP A 39 -13.71 5.43 -2.98
C ASP A 39 -14.18 5.04 -4.39
N LEU A 40 -13.25 4.57 -5.23
CA LEU A 40 -13.57 4.18 -6.59
C LEU A 40 -14.46 2.94 -6.60
N PRO A 41 -15.52 2.90 -7.43
CA PRO A 41 -16.37 1.72 -7.53
C PRO A 41 -15.57 0.47 -7.92
N GLU A 42 -15.76 -0.60 -7.16
CA GLU A 42 -15.11 -1.88 -7.45
C GLU A 42 -15.63 -2.47 -8.77
N VAL A 43 -14.71 -2.82 -9.65
CA VAL A 43 -15.03 -3.58 -10.86
C VAL A 43 -15.51 -4.98 -10.48
N ARG A 44 -16.46 -5.54 -11.23
CA ARG A 44 -16.94 -6.90 -10.99
C ARG A 44 -15.77 -7.89 -11.05
N GLY A 45 -15.59 -8.64 -9.96
CA GLY A 45 -14.53 -9.64 -9.86
C GLY A 45 -13.22 -9.11 -9.24
N THR A 46 -13.19 -7.87 -8.76
CA THR A 46 -12.09 -7.36 -7.93
C THR A 46 -11.82 -8.33 -6.77
N LEU A 47 -10.54 -8.58 -6.53
CA LEU A 47 -10.04 -9.32 -5.38
C LEU A 47 -9.28 -8.39 -4.46
N HIS A 48 -9.14 -8.79 -3.21
CA HIS A 48 -8.48 -8.02 -2.17
C HIS A 48 -7.27 -8.78 -1.66
N ALA A 49 -6.15 -8.07 -1.51
CA ALA A 49 -4.93 -8.61 -0.94
C ALA A 49 -4.75 -8.13 0.50
N ALA A 50 -4.25 -9.01 1.37
CA ALA A 50 -3.81 -8.65 2.71
C ALA A 50 -2.38 -9.16 2.94
N PRO A 51 -1.48 -8.34 3.50
CA PRO A 51 -0.11 -8.73 3.70
C PRO A 51 0.03 -9.76 4.81
N ILE A 52 0.96 -10.69 4.61
CA ILE A 52 1.50 -11.59 5.63
C ILE A 52 2.71 -10.86 6.21
N LEU A 53 2.68 -10.60 7.52
CA LEU A 53 3.64 -9.72 8.18
C LEU A 53 4.53 -10.50 9.15
N SER A 54 5.83 -10.22 9.13
CA SER A 54 6.76 -10.71 10.15
C SER A 54 6.34 -10.20 11.53
N ASN A 55 6.35 -11.10 12.51
CA ASN A 55 6.20 -10.78 13.93
C ASN A 55 7.55 -10.71 14.68
N VAL A 56 8.67 -10.86 13.97
CA VAL A 56 10.03 -10.86 14.51
C VAL A 56 10.82 -9.69 13.95
N ALA A 57 11.57 -9.00 14.80
CA ALA A 57 12.37 -7.82 14.44
C ALA A 57 13.61 -8.16 13.60
N HIS A 58 14.25 -9.31 13.83
CA HIS A 58 15.31 -9.82 12.97
C HIS A 58 15.35 -11.35 13.07
N GLY A 59 15.45 -12.05 11.95
CA GLY A 59 15.46 -13.51 11.95
C GLY A 59 15.67 -14.12 10.58
N LYS A 60 16.02 -15.41 10.55
CA LYS A 60 16.04 -16.20 9.31
C LYS A 60 14.65 -16.74 9.03
N LEU A 61 14.15 -16.50 7.82
CA LEU A 61 12.88 -17.05 7.36
C LEU A 61 13.13 -18.46 6.79
N LEU A 62 12.82 -19.48 7.59
CA LEU A 62 13.04 -20.88 7.23
C LEU A 62 11.92 -21.46 6.37
N GLY A 63 10.75 -20.82 6.37
CA GLY A 63 9.63 -21.23 5.53
C GLY A 63 8.31 -20.57 5.91
N VAL A 64 7.31 -20.77 5.03
CA VAL A 64 5.96 -20.21 5.14
C VAL A 64 4.95 -21.33 4.92
N ASP A 65 4.10 -21.61 5.91
CA ASP A 65 2.98 -22.55 5.78
C ASP A 65 1.67 -21.79 5.50
N THR A 66 1.15 -21.98 4.29
CA THR A 66 -0.04 -21.32 3.76
C THR A 66 -1.28 -22.21 3.76
N LYS A 67 -1.16 -23.48 4.17
CA LYS A 67 -2.23 -24.49 4.00
C LYS A 67 -3.53 -24.08 4.66
N ALA A 68 -3.47 -23.59 5.90
CA ALA A 68 -4.64 -23.17 6.63
C ALA A 68 -5.33 -21.95 5.99
N ALA A 69 -4.56 -21.01 5.43
CA ALA A 69 -5.09 -19.84 4.73
C ALA A 69 -5.77 -20.25 3.41
N LEU A 70 -5.11 -21.08 2.60
CA LEU A 70 -5.65 -21.56 1.31
C LEU A 70 -6.93 -22.38 1.46
N ALA A 71 -7.14 -23.04 2.60
CA ALA A 71 -8.36 -23.78 2.88
C ALA A 71 -9.55 -22.89 3.31
N MET A 72 -9.34 -21.59 3.55
CA MET A 72 -10.41 -20.71 4.02
C MET A 72 -11.37 -20.28 2.90
N PRO A 73 -12.68 -20.14 3.19
CA PRO A 73 -13.65 -19.70 2.20
C PRO A 73 -13.32 -18.34 1.59
N GLY A 74 -13.37 -18.28 0.25
CA GLY A 74 -13.16 -17.06 -0.52
C GLY A 74 -11.70 -16.67 -0.71
N VAL A 75 -10.73 -17.40 -0.16
CA VAL A 75 -9.33 -17.27 -0.52
C VAL A 75 -9.13 -17.79 -1.94
N VAL A 76 -8.40 -17.03 -2.75
CA VAL A 76 -8.09 -17.33 -4.14
C VAL A 76 -6.67 -17.84 -4.25
N ASP A 77 -5.72 -17.16 -3.62
CA ASP A 77 -4.31 -17.55 -3.69
C ASP A 77 -3.47 -16.94 -2.55
N VAL A 78 -2.22 -17.41 -2.41
CA VAL A 78 -1.18 -16.81 -1.58
C VAL A 78 0.08 -16.60 -2.42
N ILE A 79 0.52 -15.35 -2.53
CA ILE A 79 1.67 -14.95 -3.33
C ILE A 79 2.86 -14.68 -2.42
N LEU A 80 3.99 -15.33 -2.70
CA LEU A 80 5.26 -15.23 -1.98
C LEU A 80 6.38 -14.73 -2.91
N ALA A 81 7.58 -14.48 -2.37
CA ALA A 81 8.72 -13.99 -3.14
C ALA A 81 9.06 -14.85 -4.37
N LYS A 82 8.94 -16.18 -4.24
CA LYS A 82 9.21 -17.15 -5.33
C LYS A 82 8.25 -17.03 -6.53
N ASP A 83 7.11 -16.38 -6.34
CA ASP A 83 6.08 -16.22 -7.37
C ASP A 83 6.30 -14.95 -8.21
N ILE A 84 7.33 -14.14 -7.87
CA ILE A 84 7.73 -12.97 -8.65
C ILE A 84 8.49 -13.44 -9.89
N PRO A 85 7.99 -13.17 -11.12
CA PRO A 85 8.61 -13.66 -12.35
C PRO A 85 9.89 -12.90 -12.74
N GLY A 86 10.13 -11.74 -12.14
CA GLY A 86 11.27 -10.85 -12.43
C GLY A 86 12.14 -10.62 -11.20
N ASP A 87 12.79 -9.46 -11.15
CA ASP A 87 13.61 -9.05 -10.01
C ASP A 87 12.72 -8.92 -8.75
N PRO A 88 12.98 -9.68 -7.68
CA PRO A 88 12.24 -9.57 -6.42
C PRO A 88 12.64 -8.35 -5.59
N MET A 89 13.57 -7.51 -6.05
CA MET A 89 13.97 -6.27 -5.37
C MET A 89 13.16 -5.05 -5.83
N LEU A 90 12.88 -4.15 -4.91
CA LEU A 90 12.30 -2.84 -5.18
C LEU A 90 13.37 -1.91 -5.73
N ALA A 91 13.10 -1.30 -6.90
CA ALA A 91 13.99 -0.35 -7.55
C ALA A 91 13.87 1.10 -6.99
N ALA A 92 13.28 1.28 -5.80
CA ALA A 92 12.92 2.61 -5.30
C ALA A 92 14.13 3.49 -4.95
N PHE A 93 15.26 2.88 -4.57
CA PHE A 93 16.48 3.61 -4.24
C PHE A 93 17.75 2.82 -4.62
N ALA A 94 18.23 1.93 -3.74
CA ALA A 94 19.48 1.22 -3.92
C ALA A 94 19.31 -0.23 -4.45
N GLY A 95 18.08 -0.71 -4.63
CA GLY A 95 17.83 -2.09 -5.05
C GLY A 95 18.13 -3.12 -3.95
N ASP A 96 18.06 -2.71 -2.69
CA ASP A 96 18.41 -3.47 -1.49
C ASP A 96 17.19 -3.87 -0.65
N GLU A 97 15.99 -3.47 -1.05
CA GLU A 97 14.74 -3.80 -0.38
C GLU A 97 13.98 -4.88 -1.15
N PRO A 98 13.75 -6.08 -0.58
CA PRO A 98 12.94 -7.09 -1.23
C PRO A 98 11.46 -6.70 -1.24
N VAL A 99 10.75 -7.00 -2.33
CA VAL A 99 9.28 -6.88 -2.42
C VAL A 99 8.61 -7.70 -1.31
N PHE A 100 9.08 -8.94 -1.13
CA PHE A 100 8.69 -9.85 -0.07
C PHE A 100 9.94 -10.47 0.57
N ALA A 101 9.95 -10.60 1.89
CA ALA A 101 11.05 -11.25 2.62
C ALA A 101 11.35 -12.65 2.04
N MET A 102 12.64 -12.93 1.83
CA MET A 102 13.13 -14.18 1.21
C MET A 102 13.84 -15.05 2.25
N ASP A 103 15.08 -14.70 2.60
CA ASP A 103 15.92 -15.47 3.51
C ASP A 103 15.87 -14.95 4.95
N THR A 104 15.63 -13.65 5.11
CA THR A 104 15.61 -12.98 6.41
C THR A 104 14.45 -12.00 6.51
N VAL A 105 14.02 -11.79 7.74
CA VAL A 105 13.18 -10.66 8.15
C VAL A 105 14.04 -9.69 8.97
N GLN A 106 13.86 -8.39 8.79
CA GLN A 106 14.72 -7.31 9.31
C GLN A 106 13.95 -6.27 10.14
N PHE A 107 12.62 -6.39 10.21
CA PHE A 107 11.78 -5.60 11.11
C PHE A 107 10.42 -6.25 11.33
N VAL A 108 9.77 -5.89 12.45
CA VAL A 108 8.37 -6.26 12.70
C VAL A 108 7.49 -5.55 11.68
N GLY A 109 6.62 -6.30 11.02
CA GLY A 109 5.78 -5.78 9.95
C GLY A 109 6.39 -5.89 8.54
N GLN A 110 7.59 -6.47 8.39
CA GLN A 110 8.11 -6.75 7.05
C GLN A 110 7.19 -7.72 6.31
N VAL A 111 6.87 -7.40 5.05
CA VAL A 111 5.96 -8.19 4.24
C VAL A 111 6.66 -9.45 3.75
N VAL A 112 6.10 -10.61 4.05
CA VAL A 112 6.59 -11.94 3.61
C VAL A 112 5.85 -12.43 2.35
N GLY A 113 4.68 -11.87 2.10
CA GLY A 113 3.83 -12.19 0.97
C GLY A 113 2.44 -11.58 1.15
N VAL A 114 1.50 -11.97 0.30
CA VAL A 114 0.10 -11.52 0.39
C VAL A 114 -0.87 -12.70 0.23
N VAL A 115 -1.97 -12.66 0.96
CA VAL A 115 -3.13 -13.51 0.70
C VAL A 115 -4.13 -12.74 -0.14
N VAL A 116 -4.63 -13.36 -1.20
CA VAL A 116 -5.63 -12.78 -2.12
C VAL A 116 -6.98 -13.48 -1.89
N ALA A 117 -8.05 -12.71 -1.70
CA ALA A 117 -9.39 -13.24 -1.46
C ALA A 117 -10.51 -12.39 -2.09
N LYS A 118 -11.74 -12.90 -2.08
CA LYS A 118 -12.92 -12.23 -2.65
C LYS A 118 -13.41 -11.01 -1.86
N THR A 119 -12.99 -10.85 -0.60
CA THR A 119 -13.30 -9.66 0.21
C THR A 119 -12.11 -9.27 1.07
N THR A 120 -12.01 -7.98 1.42
CA THR A 120 -10.98 -7.45 2.32
C THR A 120 -10.92 -8.19 3.66
N LEU A 121 -12.08 -8.53 4.23
CA LEU A 121 -12.14 -9.28 5.49
C LEU A 121 -11.60 -10.69 5.31
N GLN A 122 -12.00 -11.41 4.26
CA GLN A 122 -11.50 -12.76 4.00
C GLN A 122 -9.97 -12.77 3.85
N ALA A 123 -9.41 -11.83 3.08
CA ALA A 123 -7.96 -11.71 2.90
C ALA A 123 -7.26 -11.47 4.25
N ARG A 124 -7.75 -10.52 5.05
CA ARG A 124 -7.18 -10.19 6.38
C ARG A 124 -7.27 -11.36 7.36
N HIS A 125 -8.40 -12.06 7.40
CA HIS A 125 -8.57 -13.22 8.27
C HIS A 125 -7.66 -14.38 7.86
N ALA A 126 -7.50 -14.61 6.55
CA ALA A 126 -6.66 -15.67 6.02
C ALA A 126 -5.16 -15.38 6.17
N ALA A 127 -4.73 -14.13 5.97
CA ALA A 127 -3.34 -13.73 6.21
C ALA A 127 -2.87 -14.04 7.64
N ARG A 128 -3.75 -13.88 8.64
CA ARG A 128 -3.48 -14.26 10.04
C ARG A 128 -3.40 -15.77 10.31
N ARG A 129 -3.77 -16.61 9.34
CA ARG A 129 -3.66 -18.08 9.44
C ARG A 129 -2.40 -18.62 8.76
N VAL A 130 -1.63 -17.78 8.08
CA VAL A 130 -0.32 -18.16 7.56
C VAL A 130 0.66 -18.28 8.72
N LEU A 131 1.40 -19.38 8.78
CA LEU A 131 2.41 -19.60 9.82
C LEU A 131 3.80 -19.34 9.24
N LEU A 132 4.56 -18.48 9.90
CA LEU A 132 5.92 -18.16 9.54
C LEU A 132 6.87 -18.95 10.44
N ASN A 133 7.77 -19.74 9.84
CA ASN A 133 8.86 -20.36 10.57
C ASN A 133 10.06 -19.42 10.53
N ILE A 134 10.26 -18.68 11.62
CA ILE A 134 11.35 -17.71 11.74
C ILE A 134 12.24 -18.12 12.91
N GLU A 135 13.53 -18.30 12.63
CA GLU A 135 14.56 -18.42 13.66
C GLU A 135 15.01 -17.01 14.06
N PRO A 136 14.70 -16.52 15.28
CA PRO A 136 15.04 -15.17 15.69
C PRO A 136 16.56 -14.97 15.77
N LEU A 137 17.01 -13.79 15.34
CA LEU A 137 18.39 -13.34 15.44
C LEU A 137 18.46 -12.07 16.33
N PRO A 138 19.64 -11.73 16.87
CA PRO A 138 19.82 -10.47 17.58
C PRO A 138 19.42 -9.27 16.71
N ALA A 139 18.51 -8.43 17.20
CA ALA A 139 18.03 -7.25 16.49
C ALA A 139 18.74 -5.99 17.00
N ILE A 140 19.02 -5.05 16.09
CA ILE A 140 19.52 -3.71 16.40
C ILE A 140 18.29 -2.80 16.53
N LEU A 141 17.98 -2.35 17.74
CA LEU A 141 16.75 -1.61 18.02
C LEU A 141 16.98 -0.12 18.30
N THR A 142 18.23 0.26 18.58
CA THR A 142 18.61 1.64 18.80
C THR A 142 19.80 2.01 17.94
N VAL A 143 19.97 3.32 17.68
CA VAL A 143 21.13 3.85 16.97
C VAL A 143 22.45 3.52 17.69
N LYS A 144 22.43 3.34 19.01
CA LYS A 144 23.64 3.01 19.80
C LYS A 144 24.09 1.57 19.62
N ASP A 145 23.19 0.68 19.18
CA ASP A 145 23.48 -0.74 18.98
C ASP A 145 24.02 -1.03 17.57
N ALA A 146 24.10 0.00 16.70
CA ALA A 146 24.47 -0.08 15.29
C ALA A 146 25.97 0.07 15.03
#